data_AF-A0A955IRA6-F1
#
_entry.id   AF-A0A955IRA6-F1
#
_cell.length_a   1.000
_cell.length_b   1.000
_cell.length_c   1.000
_cell.angle_alpha   90.00
_cell.angle_beta   90.00
_cell.angle_gamma   90.00
#
_symmetry.space_group_name_H-M   'P 1'
#
loop_
_entity.id
_entity.type
_entity.pdbx_description
1 polymer ?
#
loop_
_entity_poly.entity_id
_entity_poly.type
_entity_poly.pdbx_seq_one_letter_code
_entity_poly.pdbx_strand_id
1 'polypeptide(L)' 'MPGKSSSSSSSSSTTGKSTTRANAGKMVYAFGPKLTEGTGAQKALLGGKGANLADMTSIGLPVPPGFT' A
#
# COMPACT_ATOMS: atom_id res chain seq x y z
N MET A 1 -0.86 -44.63 -18.59
CA MET A 1 -1.86 -43.57 -18.38
C MET A 1 -2.85 -43.99 -17.29
N PRO A 2 -2.54 -43.65 -16.04
CA PRO A 2 -3.53 -43.20 -15.03
C PRO A 2 -3.05 -41.83 -14.48
N GLY A 3 -3.84 -40.78 -14.21
CA GLY A 3 -5.15 -40.65 -13.59
C GLY A 3 -5.08 -39.32 -12.78
N LYS A 4 -6.15 -38.52 -12.82
CA LYS A 4 -6.35 -37.19 -12.23
C LYS A 4 -5.73 -36.96 -10.83
N SER A 5 -5.25 -35.74 -10.57
CA SER A 5 -5.73 -34.92 -9.43
C SER A 5 -5.22 -33.49 -9.49
N SER A 6 -6.17 -32.58 -9.67
CA SER A 6 -6.11 -31.15 -9.46
C SER A 6 -6.05 -30.80 -7.97
N SER A 7 -5.19 -29.85 -7.58
CA SER A 7 -5.48 -28.95 -6.46
C SER A 7 -4.62 -27.70 -6.56
N SER A 8 -5.08 -26.75 -7.39
CA SER A 8 -4.72 -25.35 -7.29
C SER A 8 -5.29 -24.79 -5.98
N SER A 9 -4.46 -24.63 -4.96
CA SER A 9 -4.82 -23.89 -3.75
C SER A 9 -4.65 -22.40 -4.01
N SER A 10 -5.63 -21.81 -4.72
CA SER A 10 -5.82 -20.37 -4.77
C SER A 10 -6.34 -19.91 -3.41
N SER A 11 -5.44 -19.46 -2.53
CA SER A 11 -5.81 -18.80 -1.29
C SER A 11 -6.33 -17.40 -1.62
N SER A 12 -7.64 -17.32 -1.88
CA SER A 12 -8.40 -16.08 -1.93
C SER A 12 -8.41 -15.46 -0.53
N SER A 13 -7.47 -14.56 -0.26
CA SER A 13 -7.51 -13.75 0.96
C SER A 13 -8.64 -12.73 0.83
N THR A 14 -9.63 -12.94 1.69
CA THR A 14 -10.84 -12.15 1.82
C THR A 14 -10.49 -10.71 2.17
N THR A 15 -11.14 -9.78 1.47
CA THR A 15 -11.12 -8.33 1.68
C THR A 15 -11.45 -7.96 3.13
N GLY A 16 -10.44 -7.91 3.99
CA GLY A 16 -10.50 -7.23 5.28
C GLY A 16 -10.22 -5.75 5.04
N LYS A 17 -11.25 -4.99 4.64
CA LYS A 17 -11.16 -3.52 4.63
C LYS A 17 -11.12 -3.06 6.09
N SER A 18 -9.91 -3.05 6.66
CA SER A 18 -9.61 -2.39 7.93
C SER A 18 -9.97 -0.92 7.76
N THR A 19 -11.14 -0.55 8.28
CA THR A 19 -11.55 0.84 8.45
C THR A 19 -10.63 1.46 9.50
N THR A 20 -9.43 1.83 9.09
CA THR A 20 -8.54 2.66 9.89
C THR A 20 -9.29 3.96 10.13
N ARG A 21 -9.64 4.24 11.39
CA ARG A 21 -10.21 5.53 11.83
C ARG A 21 -9.40 6.62 11.15
N ALA A 22 -10.04 7.39 10.26
CA ALA A 22 -9.45 8.59 9.72
C ALA A 22 -9.12 9.48 10.93
N ASN A 23 -7.85 9.57 11.25
CA ASN A 23 -7.38 10.38 12.37
C ASN A 23 -7.71 11.83 11.98
N ALA A 24 -8.70 12.43 12.65
CA ALA A 24 -9.14 13.78 12.39
C ALA A 24 -8.00 14.75 12.76
N GLY A 25 -7.10 15.02 11.81
CA GLY A 25 -6.02 15.98 12.02
C GLY A 25 -4.74 15.84 11.19
N LYS A 26 -4.53 14.76 10.42
CA LYS A 26 -3.34 14.66 9.53
C LYS A 26 -3.68 14.99 8.08
N MET A 27 -3.25 16.18 7.66
CA MET A 27 -3.42 16.73 6.31
C MET A 27 -2.16 16.63 5.45
N VAL A 28 -1.02 16.26 6.04
CA VAL A 28 0.28 16.18 5.38
C VAL A 28 0.92 14.83 5.69
N TYR A 29 1.42 14.18 4.66
CA TYR A 29 2.04 12.85 4.71
C TYR A 29 3.43 12.91 4.11
N ALA A 30 4.46 12.70 4.93
CA ALA A 30 5.84 12.68 4.48
C ALA A 30 6.20 11.37 3.75
N PHE A 31 7.06 11.41 2.75
CA PHE A 31 7.63 10.24 2.09
C PHE A 31 9.13 10.43 1.86
N GLY A 32 9.91 9.35 1.96
CA GLY A 32 11.35 9.42 1.80
C GLY A 32 12.08 8.22 2.40
N PRO A 33 13.43 8.20 2.27
CA PRO A 33 14.26 7.04 2.62
C PRO A 33 14.29 6.71 4.12
N LYS A 34 13.92 7.65 4.99
CA LYS A 34 13.90 7.46 6.46
C LYS A 34 12.50 7.43 7.06
N LEU A 35 11.52 8.03 6.39
CA LEU A 35 10.16 8.18 6.89
C LEU A 35 9.21 8.17 5.71
N THR A 36 8.26 7.23 5.73
CA THR A 36 7.12 7.21 4.82
C THR A 36 5.86 7.06 5.65
N GLU A 37 5.05 8.12 5.63
CA GLU A 37 3.74 8.17 6.25
C GLU A 37 2.70 7.90 5.17
N GLY A 38 1.98 6.79 5.31
CA GLY A 38 0.95 6.36 4.37
C GLY A 38 1.40 5.21 3.47
N THR A 39 0.51 4.76 2.59
CA THR A 39 0.69 3.57 1.76
C THR A 39 -0.03 3.72 0.42
N GLY A 40 0.30 2.90 -0.56
CA GLY A 40 -0.37 2.84 -1.86
C GLY A 40 -1.87 2.53 -1.79
N ALA A 41 -2.34 1.96 -0.68
CA ALA A 41 -3.75 1.75 -0.42
C ALA A 41 -4.52 3.06 -0.13
N GLN A 42 -3.83 4.13 0.29
CA GLN A 42 -4.43 5.40 0.68
C GLN A 42 -4.62 6.37 -0.50
N LYS A 43 -4.97 5.87 -1.69
CA LYS A 43 -5.22 6.70 -2.89
C LYS A 43 -6.29 7.78 -2.69
N ALA A 44 -7.31 7.50 -1.88
CA ALA A 44 -8.35 8.47 -1.58
C ALA A 44 -7.86 9.65 -0.72
N LEU A 45 -6.75 9.48 0.02
CA LEU A 45 -6.18 10.50 0.89
C LEU A 45 -4.96 11.18 0.25
N LEU A 46 -4.04 10.39 -0.33
CA LEU A 46 -2.76 10.86 -0.89
C LEU A 46 -2.83 11.15 -2.40
N GLY A 47 -3.97 10.87 -3.03
CA GLY A 47 -4.10 10.87 -4.49
C GLY A 47 -3.31 9.73 -5.17
N GLY A 48 -3.42 9.67 -6.50
CA GLY A 48 -2.78 8.60 -7.29
C GLY A 48 -1.25 8.64 -7.28
N LYS A 49 -0.65 9.84 -7.32
CA LYS A 49 0.81 10.04 -7.31
C LYS A 49 1.40 9.85 -5.91
N GLY A 50 0.82 10.46 -4.88
CA GLY A 50 1.31 10.33 -3.50
C GLY A 50 1.27 8.89 -3.00
N ALA A 51 0.19 8.17 -3.29
CA ALA A 51 0.09 6.74 -2.97
C ALA A 51 1.18 5.90 -3.67
N ASN A 52 1.47 6.16 -4.95
CA ASN A 52 2.54 5.45 -5.66
C ASN A 52 3.93 5.82 -5.12
N LEU A 53 4.17 7.09 -4.78
CA LEU A 53 5.44 7.52 -4.18
C LEU A 53 5.67 6.87 -2.82
N ALA A 54 4.63 6.76 -1.98
CA ALA A 54 4.69 6.08 -0.70
C ALA A 54 5.01 4.58 -0.85
N ASP A 55 4.48 3.90 -1.86
CA ASP A 55 4.85 2.51 -2.14
C ASP A 55 6.30 2.40 -2.63
N MET A 56 6.73 3.29 -3.54
CA MET A 56 8.09 3.31 -4.06
C MET A 56 9.12 3.54 -2.95
N THR A 57 8.85 4.45 -2.01
CA THR A 57 9.72 4.67 -0.85
C THR A 57 9.69 3.49 0.12
N SER A 58 8.53 2.88 0.34
CA SER A 58 8.37 1.74 1.27
C SER A 58 9.12 0.49 0.81
N ILE A 59 9.28 0.29 -0.51
CA ILE A 59 10.09 -0.81 -1.07
C ILE A 59 11.59 -0.48 -1.15
N GLY A 60 12.01 0.69 -0.65
CA GLY A 60 13.42 1.08 -0.58
C GLY A 60 14.00 1.64 -1.88
N LEU A 61 13.17 2.07 -2.84
CA LEU A 61 13.68 2.80 -4.00
C LEU A 61 14.19 4.19 -3.57
N PRO A 62 15.27 4.69 -4.18
CA PRO A 62 15.79 6.02 -3.90
C PRO A 62 14.86 7.09 -4.49
N VAL A 63 13.81 7.43 -3.74
CA VAL A 63 12.90 8.53 -4.06
C VAL A 63 13.32 9.76 -3.25
N PRO A 64 13.40 10.95 -3.87
CA PRO A 64 13.66 12.19 -3.15
C PRO A 64 12.64 12.42 -2.03
N PRO A 65 13.06 12.84 -0.83
CA PRO A 65 12.15 13.09 0.28
C PRO A 65 11.19 14.23 -0.05
N GLY A 66 9.94 14.10 0.39
CA GLY A 66 8.89 15.09 0.17
C GLY A 66 7.69 14.86 1.06
N PHE A 67 6.59 15.55 0.75
CA PHE A 67 5.31 15.41 1.41
C PHE A 67 4.15 15.59 0.42
N THR A 68 3.00 15.03 0.76
CA THR A 68 1.74 15.18 0.02
C THR A 68 0.57 15.47 0.94
#